data_AF-A0A0J8R4R7-F1
#
_entry.id   AF-A0A0J8R4R7-F1
#
_cell.length_a   1.000
_cell.length_b   1.000
_cell.length_c   1.000
_cell.angle_alpha   90.00
_cell.angle_beta   90.00
_cell.angle_gamma   90.00
#
_symmetry.space_group_name_H-M   'P 1'
#
loop_
_entity.id
_entity.type
_entity.pdbx_description
1 polymer ?
#
loop_
_entity_poly.entity_id
_entity_poly.type
_entity_poly.pdbx_seq_one_letter_code
_entity_poly.pdbx_strand_id
1 'polypeptide(L)'
;MTSSLKKLFSCKILWMSLWWKMSMQNWSKAERELLEARAAYSVRRKAIESVLMTEPSVQSIYSAHASPTERVLLPLINRRDVLSLVYENLAGVNNSCVENLCNAEVSNIQAVKDNRDLVRSLLELTDGNAEEEEIKDLKSKEELETLKRENKNRRDEYMTMKRIVSAVIVASGLDWASDEKLLTLVVEDESADEL
;
A
#
# COMPACT_ATOMS: atom_id res chain seq x y z
N MET A 1 -14.01 45.35 -36.92
CA MET A 1 -14.77 44.33 -36.15
C MET A 1 -13.96 43.55 -35.11
N THR A 2 -12.68 43.84 -34.89
CA THR A 2 -11.79 43.02 -34.04
C THR A 2 -11.77 43.40 -32.55
N SER A 3 -12.18 44.62 -32.18
CA SER A 3 -12.12 45.13 -30.79
C SER A 3 -13.23 44.54 -29.90
N SER A 4 -14.47 44.44 -30.39
CA SER A 4 -15.60 43.89 -29.61
C SER A 4 -15.46 42.40 -29.32
N LEU A 5 -14.87 41.63 -30.25
CA LEU A 5 -14.58 40.20 -30.06
C LEU A 5 -13.53 39.98 -28.97
N LYS A 6 -12.48 40.81 -28.90
CA LYS A 6 -11.48 40.75 -27.82
C LYS A 6 -12.08 41.08 -26.45
N LYS A 7 -12.98 42.06 -26.36
CA LYS A 7 -13.69 42.38 -25.10
C LYS A 7 -14.61 41.25 -24.65
N LEU A 8 -15.34 40.63 -25.57
CA LEU A 8 -16.20 39.47 -25.26
C LEU A 8 -15.39 38.26 -24.79
N PHE A 9 -14.26 37.96 -25.45
CA PHE A 9 -13.35 36.89 -25.01
C PHE A 9 -12.77 37.17 -23.62
N SER A 10 -12.28 38.39 -23.38
CA SER A 10 -11.74 38.78 -22.07
C SER A 10 -12.81 38.68 -20.97
N CYS A 11 -14.04 39.13 -21.26
CA CYS A 11 -15.16 39.04 -20.33
C CYS A 11 -15.54 37.58 -20.02
N LYS A 12 -15.53 36.69 -21.03
CA LYS A 12 -15.83 35.27 -20.86
C LYS A 12 -14.77 34.53 -20.04
N ILE A 13 -13.49 34.86 -20.25
CA ILE A 13 -12.37 34.32 -19.45
C ILE A 13 -12.45 34.82 -18.00
N LEU A 14 -12.74 36.10 -17.80
CA LEU A 14 -12.95 36.68 -16.47
C LEU A 14 -14.14 36.02 -15.75
N TRP A 15 -15.24 35.77 -16.46
CA TRP A 15 -16.41 35.08 -15.90
C TRP A 15 -16.11 33.63 -15.54
N MET A 16 -15.40 32.89 -16.40
CA MET A 16 -14.95 31.52 -16.09
C MET A 16 -13.99 31.49 -14.90
N SER A 17 -13.07 32.44 -14.81
CA SER A 17 -12.12 32.56 -13.69
C SER A 17 -12.85 32.88 -12.38
N LEU A 18 -13.82 33.80 -12.41
CA LEU A 18 -14.63 34.15 -11.23
C LEU A 18 -15.52 32.98 -10.80
N TRP A 19 -16.16 32.29 -11.76
CA TRP A 19 -16.99 31.12 -11.51
C TRP A 19 -16.17 29.96 -10.96
N TRP A 20 -14.97 29.71 -11.50
CA TRP A 20 -14.07 28.70 -11.00
C TRP A 20 -13.57 29.04 -9.60
N LYS A 21 -13.23 30.31 -9.33
CA LYS A 21 -12.83 30.75 -7.99
C LYS A 21 -13.95 30.59 -6.96
N MET A 22 -15.19 30.92 -7.36
CA MET A 22 -16.38 30.73 -6.53
C MET A 22 -16.67 29.24 -6.29
N SER A 23 -16.57 28.39 -7.33
CA SER A 23 -16.81 26.95 -7.21
C SER A 23 -15.75 26.26 -6.35
N MET A 24 -14.49 26.66 -6.49
CA MET A 24 -13.37 26.17 -5.67
C MET A 24 -13.55 26.56 -4.20
N GLN A 25 -13.99 27.80 -3.93
CA GLN A 25 -14.28 28.26 -2.57
C GLN A 25 -15.44 27.48 -1.95
N ASN A 26 -16.54 27.28 -2.69
CA ASN A 26 -17.69 26.51 -2.23
C ASN A 26 -17.31 25.06 -1.93
N TRP A 27 -16.47 24.43 -2.76
CA TRP A 27 -15.94 23.09 -2.52
C TRP A 27 -15.13 23.01 -1.22
N SER A 28 -14.18 23.91 -1.02
CA SER A 28 -13.34 23.93 0.19
C SER A 28 -14.16 24.16 1.47
N LYS A 29 -15.26 24.93 1.36
CA LYS A 29 -16.15 25.18 2.48
C LYS A 29 -16.97 23.94 2.82
N ALA A 30 -17.55 23.29 1.81
CA ALA A 30 -18.30 22.05 1.99
C ALA A 30 -17.44 20.91 2.57
N GLU A 31 -16.19 20.80 2.13
CA GLU A 31 -15.24 19.82 2.68
C GLU A 31 -14.95 20.07 4.17
N ARG A 32 -14.71 21.33 4.56
CA ARG A 32 -14.51 21.67 5.98
C ARG A 32 -15.75 21.39 6.82
N GLU A 33 -16.93 21.79 6.36
CA GLU A 33 -18.19 21.53 7.06
C GLU A 33 -18.45 20.02 7.23
N LEU A 34 -18.13 19.21 6.22
CA LEU A 34 -18.18 17.75 6.31
C LEU A 34 -17.20 17.22 7.37
N LEU A 35 -15.94 17.65 7.32
CA LEU A 35 -14.92 17.21 8.28
C LEU A 35 -15.27 17.59 9.71
N GLU A 36 -15.78 18.79 9.93
CA GLU A 36 -16.28 19.26 11.23
C GLU A 36 -17.46 18.42 11.71
N ALA A 37 -18.45 18.16 10.83
CA ALA A 37 -19.59 17.31 11.16
C ALA A 37 -19.16 15.87 11.49
N ARG A 38 -18.20 15.31 10.74
CA ARG A 38 -17.65 13.97 10.98
C ARG A 38 -16.89 13.91 12.30
N ALA A 39 -16.05 14.91 12.59
CA ALA A 39 -15.33 15.00 13.85
C ALA A 39 -16.31 15.11 15.03
N ALA A 40 -17.30 16.02 14.95
CA ALA A 40 -18.30 16.20 15.98
C ALA A 40 -19.15 14.93 16.21
N TYR A 41 -19.55 14.23 15.14
CA TYR A 41 -20.26 12.97 15.23
C TYR A 41 -19.40 11.88 15.89
N SER A 42 -18.13 11.77 15.49
CA SER A 42 -17.18 10.81 16.06
C SER A 42 -17.00 11.02 17.57
N VAL A 43 -16.78 12.28 17.99
CA VAL A 43 -16.63 12.65 19.41
C VAL A 43 -17.90 12.36 20.19
N ARG A 44 -19.09 12.75 19.70
CA ARG A 44 -20.37 12.46 20.37
C ARG A 44 -20.60 10.96 20.50
N ARG A 45 -20.37 10.19 19.43
CA ARG A 45 -20.50 8.73 19.45
C ARG A 45 -19.59 8.12 20.50
N LYS A 46 -18.33 8.57 20.57
CA LYS A 46 -17.36 8.10 21.56
C LYS A 46 -17.73 8.48 22.98
N ALA A 47 -18.27 9.67 23.21
CA ALA A 47 -18.76 10.09 24.51
C ALA A 47 -19.96 9.24 24.98
N ILE A 48 -20.94 9.00 24.09
CA ILE A 48 -22.10 8.15 24.39
C ILE A 48 -21.67 6.71 24.66
N GLU A 49 -20.79 6.17 23.80
CA GLU A 49 -20.21 4.84 23.98
C GLU A 49 -19.47 4.74 25.32
N SER A 50 -18.70 5.77 25.70
CA SER A 50 -18.02 5.81 26.98
C SER A 50 -19.03 5.77 28.13
N VAL A 51 -20.03 6.66 28.17
CA VAL A 51 -21.01 6.71 29.27
C VAL A 51 -21.76 5.37 29.41
N LEU A 52 -22.19 4.79 28.28
CA LEU A 52 -22.89 3.49 28.28
C LEU A 52 -22.01 2.33 28.75
N MET A 53 -20.68 2.41 28.61
CA MET A 53 -19.76 1.36 29.01
C MET A 53 -19.16 1.57 30.41
N THR A 54 -18.91 2.82 30.81
CA THR A 54 -18.22 3.17 32.05
C THR A 54 -19.18 3.29 33.22
N GLU A 55 -20.37 3.87 33.04
CA GLU A 55 -21.31 4.06 34.15
C GLU A 55 -21.81 2.74 34.77
N PRO A 56 -22.30 1.75 33.99
CA PRO A 56 -22.69 0.46 34.55
C PRO A 56 -21.50 -0.35 35.07
N SER A 57 -20.28 -0.16 34.53
CA SER A 57 -19.10 -0.87 35.05
C SER A 57 -18.64 -0.31 36.40
N VAL A 58 -18.57 1.02 36.54
CA VAL A 58 -18.30 1.67 37.83
C VAL A 58 -19.40 1.33 38.84
N GLN A 59 -20.68 1.44 38.46
CA GLN A 59 -21.78 1.10 39.37
C GLN A 59 -21.75 -0.39 39.78
N SER A 60 -21.49 -1.32 38.85
CA SER A 60 -21.45 -2.76 39.18
C SER A 60 -20.36 -3.16 40.20
N ILE A 61 -19.27 -2.38 40.30
CA ILE A 61 -18.15 -2.65 41.21
C ILE A 61 -18.37 -1.94 42.56
N TYR A 62 -18.96 -0.75 42.55
CA TYR A 62 -19.04 0.11 43.74
C TYR A 62 -20.44 0.19 44.39
N SER A 63 -21.51 -0.35 43.78
CA SER A 63 -22.86 -0.30 44.35
C SER A 63 -23.07 -1.41 45.39
N ALA A 64 -23.26 -1.03 46.66
CA ALA A 64 -23.59 -1.96 47.75
C ALA A 64 -24.98 -2.64 47.58
N HIS A 65 -25.84 -2.03 46.75
CA HIS A 65 -27.16 -2.54 46.38
C HIS A 65 -27.28 -2.63 44.86
N ALA A 66 -26.48 -3.51 44.24
CA ALA A 66 -26.52 -3.74 42.80
C ALA A 66 -27.92 -4.15 42.32
N SER A 67 -28.45 -3.42 41.34
CA SER A 67 -29.72 -3.75 40.68
C SER A 67 -29.63 -5.13 40.02
N PRO A 68 -30.75 -5.86 39.81
CA PRO A 68 -30.72 -7.17 39.16
C PRO A 68 -30.03 -7.15 37.79
N THR A 69 -30.14 -6.05 37.05
CA THR A 69 -29.48 -5.84 35.77
C THR A 69 -27.96 -5.71 35.92
N GLU A 70 -27.48 -4.94 36.90
CA GLU A 70 -26.03 -4.80 37.17
C GLU A 70 -25.38 -6.13 37.53
N ARG A 71 -26.06 -6.99 38.30
CA ARG A 71 -25.57 -8.32 38.67
C ARG A 71 -25.37 -9.24 37.47
N VAL A 72 -26.24 -9.11 36.45
CA VAL A 72 -26.14 -9.87 35.19
C VAL A 72 -25.02 -9.31 34.30
N LEU A 73 -24.77 -8.01 34.35
CA LEU A 73 -23.73 -7.36 33.55
C LEU A 73 -22.31 -7.63 34.06
N LEU A 74 -22.13 -7.82 35.37
CA LEU A 74 -20.80 -7.98 35.98
C LEU A 74 -19.93 -9.08 35.33
N PRO A 75 -20.42 -10.32 35.07
CA PRO A 75 -19.62 -11.34 34.38
C PRO A 75 -19.29 -10.98 32.93
N LEU A 76 -20.18 -10.27 32.23
CA LEU A 76 -19.97 -9.82 30.85
C LEU A 76 -18.92 -8.72 30.78
N ILE A 77 -18.93 -7.79 31.75
CA ILE A 77 -17.92 -6.74 31.90
C ILE A 77 -16.55 -7.37 32.17
N ASN A 78 -16.45 -8.32 33.10
CA ASN A 78 -15.20 -9.03 33.36
C ASN A 78 -14.67 -9.75 32.11
N ARG A 79 -15.56 -10.40 31.34
CA ARG A 79 -15.17 -11.07 30.09
C ARG A 79 -14.70 -10.06 29.04
N ARG A 80 -15.38 -8.93 28.90
CA ARG A 80 -14.95 -7.83 28.03
C ARG A 80 -13.57 -7.35 28.43
N ASP A 81 -13.32 -7.11 29.71
CA ASP A 81 -12.07 -6.53 30.18
C ASP A 81 -10.88 -7.49 29.94
N VAL A 82 -11.07 -8.79 30.15
CA VAL A 82 -10.08 -9.81 29.78
C VAL A 82 -9.83 -9.83 28.27
N LEU A 83 -10.89 -9.77 27.45
CA LEU A 83 -10.75 -9.74 25.99
C LEU A 83 -10.06 -8.47 25.51
N SER A 84 -10.36 -7.31 26.11
CA SER A 84 -9.69 -6.04 25.81
C SER A 84 -8.21 -6.10 26.12
N LEU A 85 -7.81 -6.71 27.25
CA LEU A 85 -6.41 -6.88 27.60
C LEU A 85 -5.67 -7.79 26.60
N VAL A 86 -6.31 -8.89 26.19
CA VAL A 86 -5.75 -9.78 25.16
C VAL A 86 -5.65 -9.06 23.80
N TYR A 87 -6.66 -8.27 23.44
CA TYR A 87 -6.68 -7.50 22.21
C TYR A 87 -5.57 -6.45 22.16
N GLU A 88 -5.38 -5.69 23.24
CA GLU A 88 -4.28 -4.72 23.38
C GLU A 88 -2.91 -5.40 23.21
N ASN A 89 -2.72 -6.57 23.83
CA ASN A 89 -1.49 -7.34 23.67
C ASN A 89 -1.27 -7.78 22.21
N LEU A 90 -2.30 -8.35 21.58
CA LEU A 90 -2.24 -8.80 20.20
C LEU A 90 -1.98 -7.63 19.23
N ALA A 91 -2.63 -6.48 19.46
CA ALA A 91 -2.41 -5.27 18.68
C ALA A 91 -0.97 -4.76 18.84
N GLY A 92 -0.41 -4.80 20.06
CA GLY A 92 0.98 -4.47 20.33
C GLY A 92 1.97 -5.39 19.58
N VAL A 93 1.74 -6.71 19.63
CA VAL A 93 2.54 -7.69 18.88
C VAL A 93 2.43 -7.47 17.37
N ASN A 94 1.22 -7.23 16.87
CA ASN A 94 0.99 -6.95 15.45
C ASN A 94 1.72 -5.68 15.00
N ASN A 95 1.65 -4.60 15.77
CA ASN A 95 2.34 -3.35 15.45
C ASN A 95 3.87 -3.54 15.44
N SER A 96 4.42 -4.28 16.41
CA SER A 96 5.84 -4.61 16.42
C SER A 96 6.25 -5.48 15.24
N CYS A 97 5.42 -6.44 14.84
CA CYS A 97 5.66 -7.27 13.66
C CYS A 97 5.68 -6.43 12.38
N VAL A 98 4.73 -5.51 12.21
CA VAL A 98 4.66 -4.59 11.07
C VAL A 98 5.88 -3.67 11.04
N GLU A 99 6.29 -3.14 12.19
CA GLU A 99 7.49 -2.30 12.28
C GLU A 99 8.77 -3.07 11.90
N ASN A 100 8.93 -4.30 12.41
CA ASN A 100 10.05 -5.17 12.06
C ASN A 100 10.08 -5.51 10.56
N LEU A 101 8.91 -5.79 9.97
CA LEU A 101 8.79 -6.06 8.54
C LEU A 101 9.18 -4.84 7.71
N CYS A 102 8.68 -3.65 8.07
CA CYS A 102 9.03 -2.40 7.40
C CYS A 102 10.54 -2.12 7.48
N ASN A 103 11.15 -2.31 8.66
CA ASN A 103 12.60 -2.16 8.85
C ASN A 103 13.40 -3.16 8.00
N ALA A 104 12.94 -4.41 7.92
CA ALA A 104 13.55 -5.43 7.07
C ALA A 104 13.43 -5.10 5.58
N GLU A 105 12.28 -4.59 5.14
CA GLU A 105 12.08 -4.14 3.75
C GLU A 105 13.00 -2.99 3.40
N VAL A 106 13.13 -1.99 4.28
CA VAL A 106 14.06 -0.87 4.09
C VAL A 106 15.51 -1.37 3.99
N SER A 107 15.92 -2.26 4.89
CA SER A 107 17.25 -2.86 4.85
C SER A 107 17.50 -3.65 3.57
N ASN A 108 16.50 -4.39 3.07
CA ASN A 108 16.60 -5.12 1.81
C ASN A 108 16.73 -4.17 0.61
N ILE A 109 15.93 -3.10 0.56
CA ILE A 109 16.05 -2.08 -0.49
C ILE A 109 17.46 -1.47 -0.50
N GLN A 110 18.02 -1.21 0.67
CA GLN A 110 19.37 -0.67 0.78
C GLN A 110 20.41 -1.68 0.32
N ALA A 111 20.33 -2.94 0.76
CA ALA A 111 21.23 -4.00 0.31
C ALA A 111 21.17 -4.23 -1.21
N VAL A 112 19.98 -4.14 -1.82
CA VAL A 112 19.82 -4.24 -3.29
C VAL A 112 20.49 -3.07 -4.01
N LYS A 113 20.41 -1.85 -3.46
CA LYS A 113 21.13 -0.68 -4.01
C LYS A 113 22.63 -0.88 -3.90
N ASP A 114 23.13 -1.27 -2.74
CA ASP A 114 24.56 -1.50 -2.51
C ASP A 114 25.08 -2.61 -3.43
N ASN A 115 24.34 -3.71 -3.57
CA ASN A 115 24.68 -4.78 -4.51
C ASN A 115 24.72 -4.27 -5.96
N ARG A 116 23.77 -3.44 -6.37
CA ARG A 116 23.75 -2.84 -7.71
C ARG A 116 24.95 -1.93 -7.94
N ASP A 117 25.32 -1.12 -6.96
CA ASP A 117 26.45 -0.21 -7.06
C ASP A 117 27.78 -0.96 -7.06
N LEU A 118 27.92 -2.02 -6.27
CA LEU A 118 29.06 -2.93 -6.31
C LEU A 118 29.18 -3.63 -7.68
N VAL A 119 28.09 -4.15 -8.22
CA VAL A 119 28.09 -4.76 -9.56
C VAL A 119 28.45 -3.74 -10.63
N ARG A 120 27.95 -2.49 -10.54
CA ARG A 120 28.36 -1.41 -11.43
C ARG A 120 29.86 -1.15 -11.33
N SER A 121 30.41 -1.04 -10.12
CA SER A 121 31.84 -0.80 -9.92
C SER A 121 32.71 -1.95 -10.44
N LEU A 122 32.24 -3.20 -10.31
CA LEU A 122 32.91 -4.37 -10.86
C LEU A 122 32.91 -4.32 -12.39
N LEU A 123 31.76 -4.00 -12.99
CA LEU A 123 31.65 -3.83 -14.44
C LEU A 123 32.53 -2.69 -14.92
N GLU A 124 32.58 -1.54 -14.25
CA GLU A 124 33.49 -0.43 -14.60
C GLU A 124 34.97 -0.84 -14.51
N LEU A 125 35.36 -1.60 -13.48
CA LEU A 125 36.71 -2.14 -13.33
C LEU A 125 37.05 -3.20 -14.39
N THR A 126 36.05 -3.93 -14.87
CA THR A 126 36.21 -4.97 -15.90
C THR A 126 36.13 -4.37 -17.30
N ASP A 127 35.34 -3.32 -17.50
CA ASP A 127 35.23 -2.54 -18.73
C ASP A 127 36.51 -1.72 -18.98
N GLY A 128 37.21 -1.31 -17.93
CA GLY A 128 38.59 -0.79 -18.03
C GLY A 128 39.61 -1.81 -18.57
N ASN A 129 39.24 -3.10 -18.61
CA ASN A 129 39.97 -4.20 -19.27
C ASN A 129 39.22 -4.75 -20.50
N ALA A 130 38.14 -4.10 -20.95
CA ALA A 130 37.31 -4.55 -22.07
C ALA A 130 37.74 -3.98 -23.44
N GLU A 131 38.99 -3.53 -23.57
CA GLU A 131 39.69 -3.77 -24.83
C GLU A 131 40.11 -5.24 -24.85
N GLU A 132 39.20 -6.11 -25.28
CA GLU A 132 39.50 -7.42 -25.85
C GLU A 132 40.63 -8.23 -25.15
N GLU A 133 40.63 -8.35 -23.82
CA GLU A 133 41.27 -9.52 -23.25
C GLU A 133 40.33 -10.69 -23.48
N GLU A 134 40.43 -11.28 -24.68
CA GLU A 134 40.05 -12.65 -24.96
C GLU A 134 40.35 -13.47 -23.70
N ILE A 135 39.32 -13.86 -22.95
CA ILE A 135 39.48 -14.59 -21.68
C ILE A 135 40.38 -15.79 -21.99
N LYS A 136 41.66 -15.70 -21.60
CA LYS A 136 42.69 -16.70 -21.94
C LYS A 136 42.49 -17.99 -21.16
N ASP A 137 41.67 -17.94 -20.11
CA ASP A 137 41.40 -19.06 -19.23
C ASP A 137 40.14 -19.83 -19.67
N LEU A 138 40.36 -21.04 -20.21
CA LEU A 138 39.32 -21.94 -20.72
C LEU A 138 38.24 -22.27 -19.68
N LYS A 139 38.63 -22.37 -18.40
CA LYS A 139 37.69 -22.67 -17.29
C LYS A 139 36.65 -21.58 -17.09
N SER A 140 37.05 -20.32 -17.13
CA SER A 140 36.14 -19.19 -16.93
C SER A 140 35.15 -19.02 -18.10
N LYS A 141 35.55 -19.41 -19.33
CA LYS A 141 34.65 -19.47 -20.48
C LYS A 141 33.60 -20.58 -20.33
N GLU A 142 34.03 -21.77 -19.90
CA GLU A 142 33.11 -22.88 -19.64
C GLU A 142 32.11 -22.52 -18.53
N GLU A 143 32.56 -21.91 -17.44
CA GLU A 143 31.69 -21.45 -16.34
C GLU A 143 30.68 -20.39 -16.83
N LEU A 144 31.09 -19.40 -17.61
CA LEU A 144 30.17 -18.40 -18.18
C LEU A 144 29.13 -19.03 -19.10
N GLU A 145 29.52 -19.97 -19.96
CA GLU A 145 28.58 -20.68 -20.83
C GLU A 145 27.62 -21.58 -20.04
N THR A 146 28.06 -22.18 -18.93
CA THR A 146 27.16 -22.92 -18.03
C THR A 146 26.16 -21.99 -17.35
N LEU A 147 26.61 -20.85 -16.84
CA LEU A 147 25.74 -19.86 -16.18
C LEU A 147 24.74 -19.24 -17.14
N LYS A 148 25.14 -18.93 -18.38
CA LYS A 148 24.22 -18.48 -19.43
C LYS A 148 23.14 -19.52 -19.72
N ARG A 149 23.53 -20.80 -19.82
CA ARG A 149 22.59 -21.91 -20.05
C ARG A 149 21.63 -22.10 -18.88
N GLU A 150 22.11 -22.04 -17.65
CA GLU A 150 21.25 -22.10 -16.46
C GLU A 150 20.27 -20.93 -16.38
N ASN A 151 20.74 -19.72 -16.70
CA ASN A 151 19.91 -18.52 -16.64
C ASN A 151 18.83 -18.53 -17.73
N LYS A 152 19.15 -19.07 -18.91
CA LYS A 152 18.15 -19.34 -19.96
C LYS A 152 17.11 -20.34 -19.49
N ASN A 153 17.53 -21.48 -18.93
CA ASN A 153 16.59 -22.49 -18.42
C ASN A 153 15.65 -21.92 -17.35
N ARG A 154 16.17 -21.14 -16.39
CA ARG A 154 15.35 -20.50 -15.35
C ARG A 154 14.35 -19.49 -15.93
N ARG A 155 14.74 -18.75 -16.96
CA ARG A 155 13.82 -17.86 -17.69
C ARG A 155 12.72 -18.64 -18.39
N ASP A 156 13.07 -19.72 -19.08
CA ASP A 156 12.10 -20.57 -19.79
C ASP A 156 11.10 -21.21 -18.81
N GLU A 157 11.56 -21.65 -17.64
CA GLU A 157 10.72 -22.15 -16.55
C GLU A 157 9.76 -21.07 -16.01
N TYR A 158 10.27 -19.86 -15.77
CA TYR A 158 9.47 -18.73 -15.32
C TYR A 158 8.38 -18.35 -16.33
N MET A 159 8.73 -18.26 -17.63
CA MET A 159 7.77 -17.95 -18.69
C MET A 159 6.70 -19.03 -18.82
N THR A 160 7.07 -20.29 -18.63
CA THR A 160 6.11 -21.40 -18.63
C THR A 160 5.12 -21.26 -17.47
N MET A 161 5.61 -20.98 -16.25
CA MET A 161 4.74 -20.77 -15.09
C MET A 161 3.84 -19.54 -15.26
N LYS A 162 4.38 -18.43 -15.76
CA LYS A 162 3.61 -17.19 -16.02
C LYS A 162 2.46 -17.46 -17.00
N ARG A 163 2.72 -18.18 -18.09
CA ARG A 163 1.68 -18.56 -19.07
C ARG A 163 0.60 -19.43 -18.47
N ILE A 164 0.97 -20.41 -17.64
CA ILE A 164 0.00 -21.29 -16.96
C ILE A 164 -0.90 -20.45 -16.02
N VAL A 165 -0.31 -19.58 -15.20
CA VAL A 165 -1.06 -18.73 -14.26
C VAL A 165 -1.99 -17.77 -15.00
N SER A 166 -1.52 -17.12 -16.06
CA SER A 166 -2.35 -16.25 -16.90
C SER A 166 -3.54 -17.01 -17.51
N ALA A 167 -3.31 -18.20 -18.06
CA ALA A 167 -4.38 -19.04 -18.60
C ALA A 167 -5.41 -19.46 -17.54
N VAL A 168 -4.97 -19.78 -16.32
CA VAL A 168 -5.87 -20.14 -15.21
C VAL A 168 -6.74 -18.96 -14.78
N ILE A 169 -6.16 -17.76 -14.65
CA ILE A 169 -6.89 -16.55 -14.24
C ILE A 169 -7.93 -16.15 -15.30
N VAL A 170 -7.56 -16.21 -16.59
CA VAL A 170 -8.50 -15.91 -17.69
C VAL A 170 -9.62 -16.97 -17.74
N ALA A 171 -9.29 -18.25 -17.54
CA ALA A 171 -10.27 -19.33 -17.56
C ALA A 171 -11.18 -19.39 -16.34
N SER A 172 -10.79 -18.83 -15.19
CA SER A 172 -11.60 -18.86 -13.96
C SER A 172 -12.83 -17.94 -14.00
N GLY A 173 -12.96 -17.08 -15.02
CA GLY A 173 -14.09 -16.17 -15.16
C GLY A 173 -14.13 -15.05 -14.12
N LEU A 174 -13.00 -14.79 -13.45
CA LEU A 174 -12.83 -13.65 -12.54
C LEU A 174 -12.69 -12.36 -13.37
N ASP A 175 -13.20 -11.25 -12.87
CA ASP A 175 -13.02 -9.93 -13.51
C ASP A 175 -11.59 -9.41 -13.26
N TRP A 176 -10.64 -10.00 -13.97
CA TRP A 176 -9.21 -9.70 -13.87
C TRP A 176 -8.82 -8.34 -14.48
N ALA A 177 -9.71 -7.73 -15.28
CA ALA A 177 -9.46 -6.43 -15.91
C ALA A 177 -9.68 -5.25 -14.94
N SER A 178 -10.51 -5.45 -13.91
CA SER A 178 -10.81 -4.44 -12.90
C SER A 178 -9.85 -4.45 -11.70
N ASP A 179 -9.09 -5.54 -11.51
CA ASP A 179 -8.08 -5.68 -10.45
C ASP A 179 -6.68 -5.51 -11.03
N GLU A 180 -6.01 -4.41 -10.68
CA GLU A 180 -4.64 -4.08 -11.08
C GLU A 180 -3.67 -5.26 -10.87
N LYS A 181 -3.81 -6.01 -9.77
CA LYS A 181 -2.90 -7.13 -9.47
C LYS A 181 -3.09 -8.30 -10.42
N LEU A 182 -4.33 -8.57 -10.82
CA LEU A 182 -4.64 -9.63 -11.77
C LEU A 182 -4.31 -9.18 -13.20
N LEU A 183 -4.51 -7.90 -13.51
CA LEU A 183 -4.12 -7.29 -14.77
C LEU A 183 -2.62 -7.45 -15.02
N THR A 184 -1.76 -7.12 -14.04
CA THR A 184 -0.30 -7.29 -14.18
C THR A 184 0.11 -8.75 -14.35
N LEU A 185 -0.61 -9.70 -13.74
CA LEU A 185 -0.30 -11.12 -13.87
C LEU A 185 -0.71 -11.70 -15.23
N VAL A 186 -1.78 -11.18 -15.82
CA VAL A 186 -2.33 -11.66 -17.11
C VAL A 186 -1.67 -10.96 -18.30
N VAL A 187 -1.43 -9.65 -18.21
CA VAL A 187 -0.82 -8.85 -19.27
C VAL A 187 0.67 -9.17 -19.34
N GLU A 188 1.12 -9.63 -20.50
CA GLU A 188 2.54 -9.75 -20.79
C GLU A 188 3.08 -8.34 -21.02
N ASP A 189 3.82 -7.79 -20.06
CA ASP A 189 4.66 -6.62 -20.33
C ASP A 189 5.67 -7.01 -21.43
N GLU A 190 5.48 -6.40 -22.60
CA GLU A 190 6.30 -6.52 -23.82
C GLU A 190 7.78 -6.12 -23.59
N SER A 191 8.14 -5.71 -22.38
CA SER A 191 9.49 -5.29 -21.97
C SER A 191 10.46 -6.43 -21.65
N ALA A 192 10.04 -7.69 -21.75
CA ALA A 192 10.89 -8.86 -21.50
C ALA A 192 11.56 -9.44 -22.76
N ASP A 193 11.17 -8.99 -23.96
CA ASP A 193 11.65 -9.54 -25.25
C ASP A 193 12.77 -8.70 -25.91
N GLU A 194 13.08 -7.51 -25.40
CA GLU A 194 14.18 -6.66 -25.87
C GLU A 194 15.18 -6.38 -24.73
N LEU A 195 16.20 -7.24 -24.58
CA LEU A 195 17.56 -6.94 -24.08
C LEU A 195 18.43 -8.20 -24.05
#